data_AF-A0A5F0KGJ2-F1
#
_entry.id   AF-A0A5F0KGJ2-F1
#
_cell.length_a   1.000
_cell.length_b   1.000
_cell.length_c   1.000
_cell.angle_alpha   90.00
_cell.angle_beta   90.00
_cell.angle_gamma   90.00
#
_symmetry.space_group_name_H-M   'P 1'
#
loop_
_entity.id
_entity.type
_entity.pdbx_description
1 polymer ?
#
loop_
_entity_poly.entity_id
_entity_poly.type
_entity_poly.pdbx_seq_one_letter_code
_entity_poly.pdbx_strand_id
1 'polypeptide(L)'
;MFEFNLFVLKKWLGQLLMPLPFSLSLLLLAIGLLWFTRFQKTGKLLATLSLVIVALMGMRPVSYELARGLEQTYPPFEVSQHPHIDAIVVLGNGHVSDPAVPMISWQNNISLARTLEGVRLAQAYPQAELIFSGAVAGDPLSNAEVNARMAETLGIPRARMTLFENNKDTHDEAVSIARHLKGKRVALVSSATHLPRAMALYRGQGLDAVPAPTDYTAKQSQVPQPLYTYLPKGRYLMYSEAAIHEWIGVWWARLRGQVTE
;
A
#
# COMPACT_ATOMS: atom_id res chain seq x y z
N MET A 1 24.94 14.53 -2.55
CA MET A 1 25.65 13.37 -1.96
C MET A 1 24.58 12.53 -1.29
N PHE A 2 24.26 11.34 -1.81
CA PHE A 2 23.24 10.48 -1.18
C PHE A 2 23.77 10.02 0.18
N GLU A 3 23.23 10.55 1.27
CA GLU A 3 23.47 9.95 2.58
C GLU A 3 22.89 8.54 2.57
N PHE A 4 23.78 7.54 2.59
CA PHE A 4 23.42 6.14 2.64
C PHE A 4 22.98 5.80 4.06
N ASN A 5 21.82 6.32 4.46
CA ASN A 5 21.27 6.12 5.80
C ASN A 5 20.51 4.78 5.86
N LEU A 6 20.33 4.23 7.07
CA LEU A 6 19.62 2.97 7.31
C LEU A 6 18.25 2.90 6.61
N PHE A 7 17.57 4.05 6.50
CA PHE A 7 16.32 4.21 5.75
C PHE A 7 16.45 3.85 4.26
N VAL A 8 17.52 4.33 3.61
CA VAL A 8 17.80 4.07 2.19
C VAL A 8 18.13 2.58 1.98
N LEU A 9 18.99 2.01 2.83
CA LEU A 9 19.33 0.59 2.78
C LEU A 9 18.09 -0.30 2.95
N LYS A 10 17.24 0.00 3.93
CA LYS A 10 15.95 -0.69 4.12
C LYS A 10 15.08 -0.64 2.87
N LYS A 11 14.99 0.53 2.20
CA LYS A 11 14.22 0.66 0.95
C LYS A 11 14.80 -0.20 -0.16
N TRP A 12 16.12 -0.19 -0.37
CA TRP A 12 16.76 -1.02 -1.39
C TRP A 12 16.55 -2.51 -1.14
N LEU A 13 16.81 -2.98 0.08
CA LEU A 13 16.60 -4.38 0.43
C LEU A 13 15.13 -4.78 0.27
N GLY A 14 14.21 -3.94 0.74
CA GLY A 14 12.77 -4.19 0.57
C GLY A 14 12.36 -4.31 -0.89
N GLN A 15 12.89 -3.46 -1.77
CA GLN A 15 12.60 -3.52 -3.21
C GLN A 15 13.24 -4.74 -3.88
N LEU A 16 14.47 -5.11 -3.52
CA LEU A 16 15.15 -6.29 -4.07
C LEU A 16 14.48 -7.62 -3.69
N LEU A 17 13.73 -7.65 -2.60
CA LEU A 17 12.95 -8.81 -2.17
C LEU A 17 11.61 -8.93 -2.89
N MET A 18 11.18 -7.91 -3.63
CA MET A 18 9.93 -8.00 -4.40
C MET A 18 10.08 -9.01 -5.55
N PRO A 19 9.01 -9.75 -5.90
CA PRO A 19 9.02 -10.78 -6.93
C PRO A 19 9.79 -10.46 -8.22
N LEU A 20 9.59 -9.28 -8.81
CA LEU A 20 10.23 -8.93 -10.07
C LEU A 20 11.72 -8.62 -9.90
N PRO A 21 12.16 -7.66 -9.06
CA PRO A 21 13.59 -7.43 -8.82
C PRO A 21 14.34 -8.67 -8.33
N PHE A 22 13.74 -9.47 -7.44
CA PHE A 22 14.33 -10.70 -6.95
C PHE A 22 14.61 -11.68 -8.08
N SER A 23 13.62 -11.92 -8.94
CA SER A 23 13.75 -12.83 -10.08
C SER A 23 14.77 -12.32 -11.10
N LEU A 24 14.76 -11.03 -11.42
CA LEU A 24 15.77 -10.44 -12.32
C LEU A 24 17.20 -10.58 -11.75
N SER A 25 17.37 -10.40 -10.44
CA SER A 25 18.66 -10.62 -9.77
C SER A 25 19.12 -12.07 -9.89
N LEU A 26 18.21 -13.04 -9.70
CA LEU A 26 18.50 -14.46 -9.92
C LEU A 26 18.87 -14.75 -11.37
N LEU A 27 18.18 -14.16 -12.33
CA LEU A 27 18.45 -14.34 -13.75
C LEU A 27 19.81 -13.76 -14.16
N LEU A 28 20.18 -12.59 -13.66
CA LEU A 28 21.49 -11.99 -13.91
C LEU A 28 22.61 -12.87 -13.35
N LEU A 29 22.45 -13.38 -12.12
CA LEU A 29 23.40 -14.34 -11.54
C LEU A 29 23.46 -15.62 -12.38
N ALA A 30 22.32 -16.12 -12.84
CA ALA A 30 22.25 -17.30 -13.70
C ALA A 30 23.03 -17.11 -15.00
N ILE A 31 22.85 -15.99 -15.70
CA ILE A 31 23.57 -15.65 -16.93
C ILE A 31 25.07 -15.60 -16.67
N GLY A 32 25.51 -14.96 -15.58
CA GLY A 32 26.92 -14.92 -15.19
C GLY A 32 27.52 -16.32 -15.01
N LEU A 33 26.81 -17.21 -14.30
CA LEU A 33 27.26 -18.58 -14.09
C LEU A 33 27.30 -19.39 -15.40
N LEU A 34 26.33 -19.20 -16.29
CA LEU A 34 26.24 -19.92 -17.56
C LEU A 34 27.35 -19.53 -18.54
N TRP A 35 27.70 -18.24 -18.58
CA TRP A 35 28.61 -17.71 -19.60
C TRP A 35 30.06 -17.69 -19.15
N PHE A 36 30.34 -17.54 -17.86
CA PHE A 36 31.71 -17.29 -17.37
C PHE A 36 32.25 -18.35 -16.41
N THR A 37 31.48 -19.41 -16.11
CA THR A 37 31.90 -20.40 -15.11
C THR A 37 31.59 -21.84 -15.50
N ARG A 38 32.23 -22.79 -14.79
CA ARG A 38 31.91 -24.23 -14.87
C ARG A 38 30.60 -24.62 -14.18
N PHE A 39 29.97 -23.70 -13.44
CA PHE A 39 28.76 -23.97 -12.62
C PHE A 39 27.46 -23.88 -13.43
N GLN A 40 27.47 -24.35 -14.68
CA GLN A 40 26.33 -24.22 -15.60
C GLN A 40 25.06 -24.91 -15.08
N LYS A 41 25.17 -26.00 -14.31
CA LYS A 41 24.01 -26.66 -13.69
C LYS A 41 23.27 -25.73 -12.73
N THR A 42 24.03 -25.02 -11.88
CA THR A 42 23.49 -24.01 -10.97
C THR A 42 22.89 -22.84 -11.74
N GLY A 43 23.57 -22.36 -12.79
CA GLY A 43 23.05 -21.31 -13.67
C GLY A 43 21.70 -21.69 -14.30
N LYS A 44 21.56 -22.91 -14.85
CA LYS A 44 20.28 -23.40 -15.39
C LYS A 44 19.19 -23.43 -14.33
N LEU A 45 19.50 -23.94 -13.13
CA LEU A 45 18.56 -23.98 -12.01
C LEU A 45 18.08 -22.58 -11.62
N LEU A 46 18.99 -21.61 -11.46
CA LEU A 46 18.64 -20.23 -11.10
C LEU A 46 17.79 -19.55 -12.19
N ALA A 47 18.11 -19.76 -13.46
CA ALA A 47 17.31 -19.25 -14.58
C ALA A 47 15.90 -19.85 -14.57
N THR A 48 15.77 -21.16 -14.36
CA THR A 48 14.48 -21.84 -14.24
C THR A 48 13.68 -21.32 -13.05
N LEU A 49 14.31 -21.16 -11.88
CA LEU A 49 13.66 -20.62 -10.68
C LEU A 49 13.18 -19.18 -10.91
N SER A 50 14.01 -18.32 -11.50
CA SER A 50 13.60 -16.96 -11.87
C SER A 50 12.35 -16.97 -12.73
N LEU A 51 12.31 -17.80 -13.78
CA LEU A 51 11.17 -17.86 -14.69
C LEU A 51 9.91 -18.38 -13.98
N VAL A 52 10.05 -19.42 -13.15
CA VAL A 52 8.94 -20.00 -12.38
C VAL A 52 8.39 -18.99 -11.37
N ILE A 53 9.25 -18.26 -10.65
CA ILE A 53 8.82 -17.25 -9.68
C ILE A 53 8.02 -16.14 -10.37
N VAL A 54 8.55 -15.53 -11.44
CA VAL A 54 7.82 -14.48 -12.18
C VAL A 54 6.51 -15.01 -12.74
N ALA A 55 6.51 -16.22 -13.32
CA ALA A 55 5.31 -16.83 -13.86
C ALA A 55 4.25 -17.03 -12.77
N LEU A 56 4.59 -17.69 -11.66
CA LEU A 56 3.67 -17.96 -10.56
C LEU A 56 3.18 -16.67 -9.90
N MET A 57 4.08 -15.74 -9.56
CA MET A 57 3.70 -14.46 -8.94
C MET A 57 2.88 -13.59 -9.89
N GLY A 58 3.03 -13.77 -11.20
CA GLY A 58 2.22 -13.16 -12.24
C GLY A 58 0.87 -13.83 -12.47
N MET A 59 0.55 -14.97 -11.84
CA MET A 59 -0.73 -15.66 -12.03
C MET A 59 -1.80 -15.17 -11.05
N ARG A 60 -3.04 -15.10 -11.55
CA ARG A 60 -4.21 -14.73 -10.75
C ARG A 60 -4.36 -15.53 -9.45
N PRO A 61 -4.41 -16.88 -9.44
CA PRO A 61 -4.65 -17.65 -8.21
C PRO A 61 -3.60 -17.35 -7.14
N VAL A 62 -2.32 -17.30 -7.52
CA VAL A 62 -1.22 -17.04 -6.58
C VAL A 62 -1.33 -15.64 -5.98
N SER A 63 -1.44 -14.61 -6.84
CA SER A 63 -1.58 -13.22 -6.37
C SER A 63 -2.81 -13.00 -5.50
N TYR A 64 -3.94 -13.65 -5.82
CA TYR A 64 -5.18 -13.53 -5.07
C TYR A 64 -5.06 -14.21 -3.70
N GLU A 65 -4.50 -15.42 -3.61
CA GLU A 65 -4.31 -16.08 -2.32
C GLU A 65 -3.34 -15.32 -1.40
N LEU A 66 -2.26 -14.74 -1.96
CA LEU A 66 -1.32 -13.91 -1.19
C LEU A 66 -2.02 -12.67 -0.57
N ALA A 67 -2.89 -12.02 -1.34
CA ALA A 67 -3.62 -10.83 -0.90
C ALA A 67 -4.82 -11.18 0.02
N ARG A 68 -5.52 -12.30 -0.24
CA ARG A 68 -6.78 -12.67 0.42
C ARG A 68 -6.69 -12.66 1.94
N GLY A 69 -5.62 -13.23 2.50
CA GLY A 69 -5.43 -13.27 3.96
C GLY A 69 -5.36 -11.87 4.59
N LEU A 70 -4.77 -10.90 3.90
CA LEU A 70 -4.72 -9.51 4.34
C LEU A 70 -6.07 -8.82 4.12
N GLU A 71 -6.62 -8.93 2.90
CA GLU A 71 -7.83 -8.21 2.51
C GLU A 71 -9.09 -8.64 3.29
N GLN A 72 -9.15 -9.89 3.75
CA GLN A 72 -10.30 -10.41 4.52
C GLN A 72 -10.20 -10.17 6.03
N THR A 73 -9.13 -9.53 6.50
CA THR A 73 -8.94 -9.27 7.94
C THR A 73 -10.00 -8.32 8.50
N TYR A 74 -10.44 -7.35 7.69
CA TYR A 74 -11.47 -6.39 8.10
C TYR A 74 -12.63 -6.38 7.10
N PRO A 75 -13.89 -6.32 7.58
CA PRO A 75 -15.04 -6.19 6.70
C PRO A 75 -15.06 -4.81 6.02
N PRO A 76 -15.78 -4.68 4.89
CA PRO A 76 -16.08 -3.37 4.30
C PRO A 76 -16.69 -2.40 5.32
N PHE A 77 -16.38 -1.11 5.17
CA PHE A 77 -16.89 -0.09 6.07
C PHE A 77 -18.34 0.27 5.74
N GLU A 78 -19.24 -0.07 6.66
CA GLU A 78 -20.66 0.23 6.57
C GLU A 78 -21.01 1.43 7.47
N VAL A 79 -21.47 2.52 6.87
CA VAL A 79 -21.83 3.77 7.60
C VAL A 79 -22.91 3.51 8.65
N SER A 80 -23.86 2.62 8.36
CA SER A 80 -24.94 2.25 9.28
C SER A 80 -24.47 1.57 10.56
N GLN A 81 -23.28 0.96 10.57
CA GLN A 81 -22.70 0.29 11.73
C GLN A 81 -21.88 1.24 12.61
N HIS A 82 -21.64 2.46 12.15
CA HIS A 82 -20.78 3.44 12.81
C HIS A 82 -21.51 4.78 12.89
N PRO A 83 -22.45 4.96 13.84
CA PRO A 83 -23.30 6.16 13.90
C PRO A 83 -22.50 7.46 14.14
N HIS A 84 -21.25 7.35 14.60
CA HIS A 84 -20.40 8.47 14.90
C HIS A 84 -18.93 8.17 14.56
N ILE A 85 -18.30 9.13 13.87
CA ILE A 85 -16.87 9.18 13.54
C ILE A 85 -16.43 10.64 13.69
N ASP A 86 -15.36 10.87 14.45
CA ASP A 86 -14.80 12.20 14.70
C ASP A 86 -13.83 12.64 13.60
N ALA A 87 -13.10 11.68 13.03
CA ALA A 87 -12.11 11.94 11.99
C ALA A 87 -11.97 10.77 11.01
N ILE A 88 -11.57 11.09 9.79
CA ILE A 88 -11.31 10.15 8.71
C ILE A 88 -9.86 10.36 8.30
N VAL A 89 -9.02 9.34 8.49
CA VAL A 89 -7.60 9.40 8.13
C VAL A 89 -7.38 8.60 6.86
N VAL A 90 -6.90 9.25 5.81
CA VAL A 90 -6.58 8.63 4.53
C VAL A 90 -5.07 8.51 4.36
N LEU A 91 -4.55 7.27 4.35
CA LEU A 91 -3.12 7.02 4.25
C LEU A 91 -2.60 7.17 2.83
N GLY A 92 -1.49 7.90 2.68
CA GLY A 92 -0.88 8.19 1.40
C GLY A 92 -0.42 6.96 0.61
N ASN A 93 -0.32 7.13 -0.70
CA ASN A 93 0.36 6.23 -1.61
C ASN A 93 0.95 7.07 -2.77
N GLY A 94 1.54 6.44 -3.78
CA GLY A 94 2.30 7.12 -4.83
C GLY A 94 1.48 8.08 -5.71
N HIS A 95 2.14 9.15 -6.13
CA HIS A 95 1.67 10.10 -7.14
C HIS A 95 2.87 10.69 -7.91
N VAL A 96 2.58 11.39 -9.00
CA VAL A 96 3.52 12.28 -9.71
C VAL A 96 2.77 13.56 -10.06
N SER A 97 3.20 14.71 -9.54
CA SER A 97 2.52 16.00 -9.77
C SER A 97 2.97 16.67 -11.08
N ASP A 98 2.78 15.99 -12.21
CA ASP A 98 3.16 16.52 -13.53
C ASP A 98 2.18 17.63 -13.97
N PRO A 99 2.61 18.90 -14.04
CA PRO A 99 1.73 20.01 -14.42
C PRO A 99 1.26 19.93 -15.89
N ALA A 100 1.84 19.07 -16.73
CA ALA A 100 1.46 18.88 -18.12
C ALA A 100 0.23 17.97 -18.31
N VAL A 101 -0.20 17.24 -17.27
CA VAL A 101 -1.38 16.36 -17.31
C VAL A 101 -2.44 16.81 -16.32
N PRO A 102 -3.72 16.44 -16.52
CA PRO A 102 -4.77 16.78 -15.57
C PRO A 102 -4.45 16.27 -14.16
N MET A 103 -4.75 17.08 -13.14
CA MET A 103 -4.48 16.76 -11.73
C MET A 103 -5.07 15.42 -11.27
N ILE A 104 -6.21 15.02 -11.84
CA ILE A 104 -6.83 13.71 -11.60
C ILE A 104 -5.96 12.52 -11.99
N SER A 105 -5.01 12.72 -12.91
CA SER A 105 -4.06 11.70 -13.36
C SER A 105 -2.77 11.67 -12.54
N TRP A 106 -2.59 12.55 -11.54
CA TRP A 106 -1.38 12.57 -10.72
C TRP A 106 -1.29 11.38 -9.78
N GLN A 107 -2.42 10.95 -9.22
CA GLN A 107 -2.48 9.84 -8.29
C GLN A 107 -2.38 8.49 -9.00
N ASN A 108 -1.64 7.54 -8.43
CA ASN A 108 -1.77 6.16 -8.87
C ASN A 108 -3.13 5.58 -8.43
N ASN A 109 -3.49 4.42 -8.99
CA ASN A 109 -4.79 3.79 -8.72
C ASN A 109 -5.05 3.53 -7.24
N ILE A 110 -4.00 3.22 -6.47
CA ILE A 110 -4.09 2.94 -5.03
C ILE A 110 -4.43 4.21 -4.26
N SER A 111 -3.69 5.30 -4.49
CA SER A 111 -3.89 6.59 -3.83
C SER A 111 -5.26 7.18 -4.18
N LEU A 112 -5.67 7.05 -5.44
CA LEU A 112 -6.99 7.47 -5.89
C LEU A 112 -8.10 6.69 -5.19
N ALA A 113 -8.04 5.36 -5.13
CA ALA A 113 -9.04 4.54 -4.44
C ALA A 113 -9.18 4.89 -2.95
N ARG A 114 -8.06 5.17 -2.27
CA ARG A 114 -8.05 5.65 -0.87
C ARG A 114 -8.66 7.03 -0.72
N THR A 115 -8.33 7.95 -1.62
CA THR A 115 -8.89 9.31 -1.60
C THR A 115 -10.39 9.29 -1.85
N LEU A 116 -10.86 8.52 -2.83
CA LEU A 116 -12.29 8.38 -3.12
C LEU A 116 -13.07 7.79 -1.95
N GLU A 117 -12.52 6.77 -1.29
CA GLU A 117 -13.15 6.22 -0.08
C GLU A 117 -13.18 7.25 1.06
N GLY A 118 -12.09 7.99 1.27
CA GLY A 118 -12.04 9.09 2.23
C GLY A 118 -13.09 10.17 1.95
N VAL A 119 -13.27 10.55 0.68
CA VAL A 119 -14.30 11.52 0.26
C VAL A 119 -15.71 10.95 0.49
N ARG A 120 -15.96 9.69 0.13
CA ARG A 120 -17.26 9.02 0.38
C ARG A 120 -17.61 9.06 1.87
N LEU A 121 -16.66 8.77 2.74
CA LEU A 121 -16.86 8.84 4.19
C LEU A 121 -17.01 10.30 4.66
N ALA A 122 -16.25 11.25 4.13
CA ALA A 122 -16.33 12.66 4.53
C ALA A 122 -17.65 13.32 4.15
N GLN A 123 -18.30 12.83 3.09
CA GLN A 123 -19.67 13.18 2.71
C GLN A 123 -20.69 12.55 3.67
N ALA A 124 -20.50 11.29 4.07
CA ALA A 124 -21.37 10.60 5.03
C ALA A 124 -21.26 11.16 6.47
N TYR A 125 -20.08 11.64 6.87
CA TYR A 125 -19.81 12.25 8.16
C TYR A 125 -19.41 13.73 7.97
N PRO A 126 -20.37 14.65 7.78
CA PRO A 126 -20.08 16.04 7.44
C PRO A 126 -19.37 16.83 8.54
N GLN A 127 -19.42 16.34 9.79
CA GLN A 127 -18.74 16.94 10.94
C GLN A 127 -17.36 16.34 11.21
N ALA A 128 -17.01 15.23 10.55
CA ALA A 128 -15.71 14.59 10.75
C ALA A 128 -14.59 15.41 10.09
N GLU A 129 -13.45 15.49 10.77
CA GLU A 129 -12.20 16.03 10.23
C GLU A 129 -11.63 15.07 9.17
N LEU A 130 -11.26 15.55 7.98
CA LEU A 130 -10.63 14.72 6.95
C LEU A 130 -9.12 14.92 6.97
N ILE A 131 -8.36 13.86 7.22
CA ILE A 131 -6.92 13.92 7.41
C ILE A 131 -6.23 13.18 6.28
N PHE A 132 -5.25 13.84 5.65
CA PHE A 132 -4.37 13.21 4.69
C PHE A 132 -2.94 13.18 5.21
N SER A 133 -2.23 12.10 4.94
CA SER A 133 -0.83 11.96 5.37
C SER A 133 0.06 11.37 4.29
N GLY A 134 1.34 11.71 4.38
CA GLY A 134 2.42 11.04 3.65
C GLY A 134 3.29 12.03 2.89
N ALA A 135 4.60 11.82 2.98
CA ALA A 135 5.62 12.46 2.16
C ALA A 135 5.94 11.60 0.93
N VAL A 136 6.51 12.24 -0.09
CA VAL A 136 7.16 11.56 -1.21
C VAL A 136 8.52 12.18 -1.44
N ALA A 137 9.49 11.39 -1.92
CA ALA A 137 10.80 11.89 -2.29
C ALA A 137 10.84 12.11 -3.80
N GLY A 138 11.38 13.25 -4.23
CA GLY A 138 11.57 13.55 -5.66
C GLY A 138 10.36 14.19 -6.35
N ASP A 139 9.38 14.68 -5.59
CA ASP A 139 8.22 15.44 -6.08
C ASP A 139 8.06 16.71 -5.23
N PRO A 140 7.65 17.86 -5.80
CA PRO A 140 7.42 19.08 -5.03
C PRO A 140 6.20 19.03 -4.10
N LEU A 141 5.23 18.14 -4.32
CA LEU A 141 4.03 18.03 -3.49
C LEU A 141 4.07 16.77 -2.62
N SER A 142 3.50 16.86 -1.43
CA SER A 142 3.33 15.70 -0.54
C SER A 142 2.17 14.83 -1.01
N ASN A 143 2.15 13.54 -0.61
CA ASN A 143 0.97 12.70 -0.85
C ASN A 143 -0.27 13.30 -0.18
N ALA A 144 -0.07 13.90 1.01
CA ALA A 144 -1.14 14.55 1.74
C ALA A 144 -1.76 15.70 0.94
N GLU A 145 -0.94 16.57 0.36
CA GLU A 145 -1.39 17.71 -0.43
C GLU A 145 -2.08 17.27 -1.73
N VAL A 146 -1.52 16.31 -2.46
CA VAL A 146 -2.15 15.80 -3.70
C VAL A 146 -3.52 15.17 -3.43
N ASN A 147 -3.63 14.38 -2.37
CA ASN A 147 -4.91 13.77 -2.00
C ASN A 147 -5.94 14.83 -1.56
N ALA A 148 -5.50 15.86 -0.85
CA ALA A 148 -6.35 16.96 -0.42
C ALA A 148 -6.88 17.80 -1.59
N ARG A 149 -6.06 18.09 -2.60
CA ARG A 149 -6.52 18.76 -3.82
C ARG A 149 -7.56 17.95 -4.58
N MET A 150 -7.34 16.63 -4.69
CA MET A 150 -8.34 15.74 -5.27
C MET A 150 -9.67 15.81 -4.49
N ALA A 151 -9.63 15.69 -3.16
CA ALA A 151 -10.82 15.77 -2.33
C ALA A 151 -11.54 17.13 -2.45
N GLU A 152 -10.80 18.22 -2.62
CA GLU A 152 -11.35 19.55 -2.87
C GLU A 152 -12.11 19.63 -4.19
N THR A 153 -11.57 19.07 -5.27
CA THR A 153 -12.30 18.98 -6.56
C THR A 153 -13.56 18.13 -6.50
N LEU A 154 -13.64 17.23 -5.53
CA LEU A 154 -14.80 16.38 -5.26
C LEU A 154 -15.77 16.99 -4.24
N GLY A 155 -15.58 18.26 -3.88
CA GLY A 155 -16.52 19.06 -3.11
C GLY A 155 -16.32 19.02 -1.59
N ILE A 156 -15.20 18.49 -1.08
CA ILE A 156 -14.86 18.61 0.34
C ILE A 156 -14.16 19.96 0.58
N PRO A 157 -14.67 20.84 1.46
CA PRO A 157 -14.02 22.12 1.73
C PRO A 157 -12.63 21.93 2.35
N ARG A 158 -11.62 22.69 1.88
CA ARG A 158 -10.25 22.66 2.42
C ARG A 158 -10.18 22.91 3.93
N ALA A 159 -11.09 23.73 4.47
CA ALA A 159 -11.17 24.02 5.91
C ALA A 159 -11.54 22.79 6.78
N ARG A 160 -12.07 21.71 6.19
CA ARG A 160 -12.31 20.43 6.89
C ARG A 160 -11.09 19.51 6.86
N MET A 161 -10.00 19.91 6.21
CA MET A 161 -8.84 19.06 5.95
C MET A 161 -7.64 19.43 6.82
N THR A 162 -6.97 18.42 7.37
CA THR A 162 -5.69 18.56 8.07
C THR A 162 -4.63 17.70 7.38
N LEU A 163 -3.45 18.27 7.12
CA LEU A 163 -2.39 17.59 6.36
C LEU A 163 -1.18 17.28 7.22
N PHE A 164 -0.72 16.03 7.13
CA PHE A 164 0.53 15.56 7.73
C PHE A 164 1.53 15.22 6.61
N GLU A 165 2.25 16.24 6.13
CA GLU A 165 3.04 16.20 4.89
C GLU A 165 4.43 15.58 5.05
N ASN A 166 4.94 15.48 6.29
CA ASN A 166 6.33 15.09 6.57
C ASN A 166 6.53 13.62 6.94
N ASN A 167 5.46 12.84 7.06
CA ASN A 167 5.54 11.44 7.48
C ASN A 167 6.11 10.56 6.37
N LYS A 168 7.22 9.88 6.64
CA LYS A 168 7.97 9.11 5.63
C LYS A 168 7.64 7.62 5.64
N ASP A 169 7.12 7.11 6.75
CA ASP A 169 6.61 5.75 6.86
C ASP A 169 5.36 5.66 7.75
N THR A 170 4.69 4.51 7.70
CA THR A 170 3.42 4.28 8.40
C THR A 170 3.55 4.35 9.92
N HIS A 171 4.74 4.11 10.49
CA HIS A 171 4.92 4.23 11.93
C HIS A 171 4.95 5.71 12.35
N ASP A 172 5.67 6.55 11.60
CA ASP A 172 5.67 8.00 11.81
C ASP A 172 4.24 8.56 11.72
N GLU A 173 3.47 8.11 10.72
CA GLU A 173 2.05 8.47 10.57
C GLU A 173 1.22 8.10 11.81
N ALA A 174 1.33 6.85 12.27
CA ALA A 174 0.59 6.37 13.44
C ALA A 174 0.92 7.23 14.67
N VAL A 175 2.20 7.54 14.91
CA VAL A 175 2.63 8.34 16.06
C VAL A 175 2.12 9.78 15.98
N SER A 176 2.28 10.46 14.83
CA SER A 176 1.91 11.87 14.71
C SER A 176 0.39 12.07 14.73
N ILE A 177 -0.35 11.20 14.04
CA ILE A 177 -1.80 11.33 13.87
C ILE A 177 -2.53 10.88 15.14
N ALA A 178 -2.10 9.79 15.78
CA ALA A 178 -2.72 9.35 17.04
C ALA A 178 -2.60 10.42 18.14
N ARG A 179 -1.49 11.18 18.16
CA ARG A 179 -1.32 12.31 19.09
C ARG A 179 -2.35 13.42 18.85
N HIS A 180 -2.64 13.73 17.58
CA HIS A 180 -3.64 14.74 17.19
C HIS A 180 -5.08 14.27 17.47
N LEU A 181 -5.34 12.97 17.35
CA LEU A 181 -6.67 12.36 17.45
C LEU A 181 -6.93 11.65 18.78
N LYS A 182 -6.20 12.00 19.85
CA LYS A 182 -6.35 11.34 21.15
C LYS A 182 -7.80 11.43 21.64
N GLY A 183 -8.40 10.28 21.94
CA GLY A 183 -9.78 10.18 22.43
C GLY A 183 -10.87 10.34 21.37
N LYS A 184 -10.50 10.48 20.09
CA LYS A 184 -11.43 10.52 18.96
C LYS A 184 -11.62 9.12 18.37
N ARG A 185 -12.81 8.86 17.83
CA ARG A 185 -13.12 7.68 17.04
C ARG A 185 -12.83 7.92 15.57
N VAL A 186 -11.94 7.12 14.99
CA VAL A 186 -11.30 7.45 13.70
C VAL A 186 -11.55 6.36 12.67
N ALA A 187 -12.11 6.72 11.51
CA ALA A 187 -12.11 5.84 10.35
C ALA A 187 -10.74 5.88 9.66
N LEU A 188 -10.02 4.76 9.63
CA LEU A 188 -8.70 4.64 9.01
C LEU A 188 -8.84 4.05 7.61
N VAL A 189 -8.72 4.89 6.58
CA VAL A 189 -8.85 4.53 5.17
C VAL A 189 -7.51 4.13 4.57
N SER A 190 -7.43 2.90 4.08
CA SER A 190 -6.28 2.41 3.32
C SER A 190 -6.64 1.20 2.44
N SER A 191 -5.68 0.74 1.64
CA SER A 191 -5.86 -0.50 0.87
C SER A 191 -6.12 -1.67 1.83
N ALA A 192 -7.02 -2.58 1.45
CA ALA A 192 -7.37 -3.74 2.25
C ALA A 192 -6.14 -4.61 2.59
N THR A 193 -5.17 -4.73 1.67
CA THR A 193 -3.88 -5.41 1.92
C THR A 193 -3.00 -4.70 2.95
N HIS A 194 -3.07 -3.37 3.04
CA HIS A 194 -2.23 -2.55 3.91
C HIS A 194 -2.83 -2.39 5.32
N LEU A 195 -4.16 -2.49 5.46
CA LEU A 195 -4.85 -2.21 6.70
C LEU A 195 -4.41 -3.06 7.90
N PRO A 196 -4.15 -4.37 7.79
CA PRO A 196 -3.69 -5.16 8.95
C PRO A 196 -2.50 -4.52 9.66
N ARG A 197 -1.48 -4.11 8.89
CA ARG A 197 -0.29 -3.44 9.43
C ARG A 197 -0.62 -2.04 9.96
N ALA A 198 -1.36 -1.25 9.21
CA ALA A 198 -1.70 0.11 9.61
C ALA A 198 -2.52 0.11 10.91
N MET A 199 -3.60 -0.66 10.96
CA MET A 199 -4.46 -0.80 12.15
C MET A 199 -3.67 -1.23 13.38
N ALA A 200 -2.75 -2.19 13.23
CA ALA A 200 -1.91 -2.63 14.33
C ALA A 200 -1.01 -1.49 14.86
N LEU A 201 -0.41 -0.69 13.98
CA LEU A 201 0.41 0.47 14.37
C LEU A 201 -0.43 1.55 15.06
N TYR A 202 -1.60 1.91 14.49
CA TYR A 202 -2.47 2.95 15.05
C TYR A 202 -3.10 2.54 16.40
N ARG A 203 -3.57 1.30 16.52
CA ARG A 203 -4.06 0.75 17.80
C ARG A 203 -2.95 0.64 18.83
N GLY A 204 -1.73 0.31 18.41
CA GLY A 204 -0.54 0.34 19.26
C GLY A 204 -0.21 1.73 19.83
N GLN A 205 -0.68 2.80 19.18
CA GLN A 205 -0.61 4.18 19.71
C GLN A 205 -1.83 4.57 20.57
N GLY A 206 -2.75 3.65 20.84
CA GLY A 206 -3.93 3.87 21.67
C GLY A 206 -5.09 4.60 20.98
N LEU A 207 -5.11 4.66 19.64
CA LEU A 207 -6.20 5.29 18.89
C LEU A 207 -7.40 4.34 18.76
N ASP A 208 -8.63 4.85 18.93
CA ASP A 208 -9.88 4.14 18.59
C ASP A 208 -10.07 4.13 17.06
N ALA A 209 -9.23 3.35 16.39
CA ALA A 209 -9.25 3.19 14.95
C ALA A 209 -10.28 2.13 14.51
N VAL A 210 -11.13 2.54 13.58
CA VAL A 210 -12.10 1.72 12.84
C VAL A 210 -11.57 1.52 11.42
N PRO A 211 -11.35 0.27 10.97
CA PRO A 211 -10.77 0.01 9.66
C PRO A 211 -11.75 0.40 8.54
N ALA A 212 -11.28 1.12 7.53
CA ALA A 212 -12.04 1.46 6.33
C ALA A 212 -11.34 0.95 5.05
N PRO A 213 -11.48 -0.34 4.73
CA PRO A 213 -10.79 -0.96 3.60
C PRO A 213 -11.33 -0.54 2.24
N THR A 214 -10.41 -0.23 1.33
CA THR A 214 -10.66 -0.01 -0.11
C THR A 214 -9.61 -0.74 -0.96
N ASP A 215 -9.60 -0.51 -2.28
CA ASP A 215 -8.54 -1.01 -3.19
C ASP A 215 -8.39 -2.55 -3.14
N TYR A 216 -9.52 -3.27 -3.13
CA TYR A 216 -9.53 -4.74 -3.14
C TYR A 216 -9.05 -5.30 -4.48
N THR A 217 -8.04 -6.17 -4.41
CA THR A 217 -7.42 -6.83 -5.57
C THR A 217 -7.95 -8.24 -5.76
N ALA A 218 -8.17 -9.00 -4.67
CA ALA A 218 -8.57 -10.41 -4.68
C ALA A 218 -10.10 -10.60 -4.78
N LYS A 219 -10.73 -9.86 -5.69
CA LYS A 219 -12.20 -9.87 -5.87
C LYS A 219 -12.70 -11.16 -6.49
N GLN A 220 -13.70 -11.78 -5.85
CA GLN A 220 -14.37 -12.95 -6.39
C GLN A 220 -15.40 -12.56 -7.45
N SER A 221 -15.38 -13.27 -8.57
CA SER A 221 -16.36 -13.10 -9.64
C SER A 221 -17.61 -13.91 -9.31
N GLN A 222 -18.80 -13.34 -9.55
CA GLN A 222 -20.06 -14.08 -9.41
C GLN A 222 -20.26 -15.12 -10.52
N VAL A 223 -19.45 -15.06 -11.58
CA VAL A 223 -19.47 -15.99 -12.71
C VAL A 223 -18.08 -16.54 -13.01
N PRO A 224 -17.97 -17.74 -13.59
CA PRO A 224 -16.69 -18.29 -14.03
C PRO A 224 -15.93 -17.31 -14.92
N GLN A 225 -14.63 -17.24 -14.71
CA GLN A 225 -13.75 -16.32 -15.43
C GLN A 225 -13.10 -17.04 -16.61
N PRO A 226 -12.90 -16.38 -17.77
CA PRO A 226 -12.26 -17.00 -18.91
C PRO A 226 -10.85 -17.53 -18.59
N LEU A 227 -10.44 -18.65 -19.20
CA LEU A 227 -9.17 -19.32 -18.88
C LEU A 227 -7.93 -18.43 -19.09
N TYR A 228 -7.96 -17.52 -20.07
CA TYR A 228 -6.87 -16.58 -20.30
C TYR A 228 -6.67 -15.57 -19.15
N THR A 229 -7.62 -15.47 -18.21
CA THR A 229 -7.47 -14.64 -17.01
C THR A 229 -6.49 -15.22 -16.00
N TYR A 230 -6.15 -16.52 -16.12
CA TYR A 230 -5.18 -17.22 -15.28
C TYR A 230 -3.75 -17.16 -15.82
N LEU A 231 -3.54 -16.69 -17.06
CA LEU A 231 -2.22 -16.46 -17.61
C LEU A 231 -1.45 -15.39 -16.81
N PRO A 232 -0.11 -15.46 -16.77
CA PRO A 232 0.71 -14.44 -16.13
C PRO A 232 0.45 -13.04 -16.70
N LYS A 233 0.24 -12.04 -15.83
CA LYS A 233 0.05 -10.63 -16.21
C LYS A 233 0.75 -9.70 -15.22
N GLY A 234 1.23 -8.57 -15.73
CA GLY A 234 1.89 -7.54 -14.90
C GLY A 234 1.03 -7.06 -13.73
N ARG A 235 -0.29 -6.97 -13.91
CA ARG A 235 -1.21 -6.58 -12.82
C ARG A 235 -1.21 -7.56 -11.63
N TYR A 236 -1.11 -8.87 -11.89
CA TYR A 236 -1.11 -9.88 -10.84
C TYR A 236 0.25 -9.95 -10.17
N LEU A 237 1.32 -9.74 -10.94
CA LEU A 237 2.65 -9.56 -10.37
C LEU A 237 2.64 -8.39 -9.38
N MET A 238 2.12 -7.23 -9.79
CA MET A 238 1.95 -6.05 -8.92
C MET A 238 1.14 -6.36 -7.65
N TYR A 239 0.07 -7.15 -7.73
CA TYR A 239 -0.69 -7.58 -6.55
C TYR A 239 0.13 -8.50 -5.63
N SER A 240 0.89 -9.43 -6.19
CA SER A 240 1.82 -10.27 -5.42
C SER A 240 2.89 -9.43 -4.72
N GLU A 241 3.48 -8.44 -5.41
CA GLU A 241 4.47 -7.54 -4.80
C GLU A 241 3.84 -6.74 -3.65
N ALA A 242 2.64 -6.18 -3.85
CA ALA A 242 1.93 -5.45 -2.81
C ALA A 242 1.63 -6.33 -1.58
N ALA A 243 1.12 -7.55 -1.78
CA ALA A 243 0.84 -8.47 -0.69
C ALA A 243 2.11 -8.89 0.05
N ILE A 244 3.17 -9.26 -0.67
CA ILE A 244 4.46 -9.65 -0.08
C ILE A 244 5.08 -8.48 0.70
N HIS A 245 5.01 -7.26 0.17
CA HIS A 245 5.46 -6.06 0.86
C HIS A 245 4.77 -5.89 2.21
N GLU A 246 3.45 -6.09 2.25
CA GLU A 246 2.66 -5.96 3.47
C GLU A 246 2.92 -7.09 4.47
N TRP A 247 3.04 -8.34 4.00
CA TRP A 247 3.48 -9.45 4.84
C TRP A 247 4.85 -9.17 5.47
N ILE A 248 5.86 -8.81 4.67
CA ILE A 248 7.19 -8.44 5.18
C ILE A 248 7.08 -7.27 6.18
N GLY A 249 6.23 -6.29 5.89
CA GLY A 249 5.97 -5.15 6.76
C GLY A 249 5.41 -5.54 8.13
N VAL A 250 4.43 -6.43 8.18
CA VAL A 250 3.85 -6.95 9.43
C VAL A 250 4.91 -7.69 10.25
N TRP A 251 5.66 -8.59 9.60
CA TRP A 251 6.73 -9.34 10.24
C TRP A 251 7.81 -8.41 10.80
N TRP A 252 8.20 -7.39 10.03
CA TRP A 252 9.16 -6.38 10.47
C TRP A 252 8.66 -5.55 11.66
N ALA A 253 7.38 -5.18 11.67
CA ALA A 253 6.78 -4.45 12.79
C ALA A 253 6.77 -5.27 14.09
N ARG A 254 6.46 -6.57 14.00
CA ARG A 254 6.52 -7.51 15.13
C ARG A 254 7.94 -7.67 15.66
N LEU A 255 8.92 -7.85 14.77
CA LEU A 255 10.34 -7.98 15.17
C LEU A 255 10.86 -6.74 15.92
N ARG A 256 10.32 -5.55 15.62
CA ARG A 256 10.68 -4.30 16.32
C ARG A 256 9.83 -4.02 17.56
N GLY A 257 8.93 -4.93 17.95
CA GLY A 257 8.01 -4.73 19.08
C GLY A 257 7.04 -3.57 18.89
N GLN A 258 6.83 -3.12 17.64
CA GLN A 258 5.90 -2.03 17.32
C GLN A 258 4.44 -2.50 17.34
N VAL A 259 4.24 -3.82 17.26
CA VAL A 259 2.94 -4.50 17.24
C VAL A 259 3.06 -5.76 18.09
N THR A 260 2.09 -5.99 18.97
CA THR A 260 2.04 -7.15 19.88
C THR A 260 1.28 -8.36 19.35
N GLU A 261 0.58 -8.24 18.20
CA GLU A 261 -0.22 -9.32 17.58
C GLU A 261 0.16 -9.65 16.13
#